data_AF-A0A2V9DP08-F1
#
_entry.id   AF-A0A2V9DP08-F1
#
_cell.length_a   1.000
_cell.length_b   1.000
_cell.length_c   1.000
_cell.angle_alpha   90.00
_cell.angle_beta   90.00
_cell.angle_gamma   90.00
#
_symmetry.space_group_name_H-M   'P 1'
#
loop_
_entity.id
_entity.type
_entity.pdbx_description
1 polymer ?
#
loop_
_entity_poly.entity_id
_entity_poly.type
_entity_poly.pdbx_seq_one_letter_code
_entity_poly.pdbx_strand_id
1 'polypeptide(L)' 'AEQALLNDPIPIYEQDVGGELRFVYYGETNAGRLLAVIVTERGESIRVVTAYDLDAGQKRDYLKRRAQGE' A
#
# COMPACT_ATOMS: atom_id res chain seq x y z
N ALA A 1 -9.58 -0.45 -1.67
CA ALA A 1 -8.36 0.32 -1.98
C ALA A 1 -8.36 1.65 -1.24
N GLU A 2 -9.35 2.52 -1.46
CA GLU A 2 -9.43 3.85 -0.80
C GLU A 2 -9.29 3.81 0.72
N GLN A 3 -10.09 3.00 1.43
CA GLN A 3 -9.98 2.88 2.90
C GLN A 3 -8.58 2.45 3.35
N ALA A 4 -7.92 1.53 2.63
CA ALA A 4 -6.57 1.10 2.97
C ALA A 4 -5.54 2.24 2.80
N LEU A 5 -5.76 3.20 1.91
CA LEU A 5 -4.90 4.39 1.75
C LEU A 5 -5.23 5.52 2.76
N LEU A 6 -6.43 5.52 3.34
CA LEU A 6 -6.85 6.54 4.31
C LEU A 6 -6.59 6.12 5.75
N ASN A 7 -6.55 4.81 6.01
CA ASN A 7 -6.35 4.23 7.34
C ASN A 7 -4.86 4.08 7.67
N ASP A 8 -4.12 5.19 7.56
CA ASP A 8 -2.70 5.27 7.93
C ASP A 8 -1.84 4.19 7.25
N PRO A 9 -1.72 4.22 5.91
CA PRO A 9 -1.01 3.18 5.17
C PRO A 9 0.50 3.22 5.43
N ILE A 10 1.12 2.05 5.45
CA ILE A 10 2.57 1.91 5.58
C ILE A 10 3.22 1.95 4.19
N PRO A 11 4.14 2.90 3.90
CA PRO A 11 4.91 2.90 2.67
C PRO A 11 5.95 1.77 2.69
N ILE A 12 5.95 0.91 1.66
CA ILE A 12 6.82 -0.27 1.64
C ILE A 12 8.02 -0.06 0.73
N TYR A 13 7.80 0.26 -0.54
CA TYR A 13 8.86 0.56 -1.51
C TYR A 13 8.34 1.29 -2.75
N GLU A 14 9.29 1.89 -3.45
CA GLU A 14 9.11 2.61 -4.72
C GLU A 14 9.53 1.69 -5.88
N GLN A 15 8.87 1.81 -7.03
CA GLN A 15 9.15 1.06 -8.24
C GLN A 15 9.14 2.00 -9.45
N ASP A 16 10.19 1.96 -10.28
CA ASP A 16 10.18 2.52 -11.62
C ASP A 16 9.74 1.43 -12.60
N VAL A 17 8.59 1.63 -13.25
CA VAL A 17 8.07 0.72 -14.28
C VAL A 17 8.04 1.45 -15.61
N GLY A 18 9.17 1.43 -16.33
CA GLY A 18 9.28 2.02 -17.66
C GLY A 18 9.14 3.54 -17.67
N GLY A 19 9.65 4.22 -16.64
CA GLY A 19 9.56 5.66 -16.44
C GLY A 19 8.30 6.12 -15.68
N GLU A 20 7.40 5.19 -15.32
CA GLU A 20 6.28 5.48 -14.42
C GLU A 20 6.67 5.12 -12.98
N LEU A 21 6.86 6.15 -12.14
CA LEU A 21 7.11 5.97 -10.71
C LEU A 21 5.84 5.47 -10.01
N ARG A 22 5.97 4.37 -9.28
CA ARG A 22 4.89 3.72 -8.54
C ARG A 22 5.30 3.50 -7.09
N PHE A 23 4.34 3.71 -6.20
CA PHE A 23 4.50 3.55 -4.76
C PHE A 23 3.64 2.40 -4.28
N VAL A 24 4.21 1.54 -3.44
CA VAL A 24 3.49 0.41 -2.82
C VAL A 24 3.21 0.73 -1.36
N TYR A 25 1.94 0.64 -1.00
CA TYR A 25 1.45 0.79 0.37
C TYR A 25 0.83 -0.50 0.87
N TYR A 26 1.06 -0.81 2.15
CA TYR A 26 0.19 -1.75 2.87
C TYR A 26 -0.83 -0.98 3.69
N GLY A 27 -2.09 -1.37 3.59
CA GLY A 27 -3.15 -0.70 4.30
C GLY A 27 -4.23 -1.67 4.77
N GLU A 28 -4.92 -1.27 5.83
CA GLU A 28 -6.01 -2.03 6.42
C GLU A 28 -7.35 -1.33 6.14
N THR A 29 -8.32 -2.08 5.64
CA THR A 29 -9.69 -1.58 5.49
C THR A 29 -10.45 -1.64 6.82
N ASN A 30 -11.57 -0.93 6.93
CA ASN A 30 -12.41 -0.97 8.14
C ASN A 30 -12.96 -2.38 8.45
N ALA A 31 -12.97 -3.28 7.47
CA ALA A 31 -13.36 -4.68 7.63
C ALA A 31 -12.18 -5.59 8.03
N GLY A 32 -11.01 -5.04 8.35
CA GLY A 32 -9.81 -5.80 8.74
C GLY A 32 -9.07 -6.48 7.58
N ARG A 33 -9.45 -6.19 6.32
CA ARG A 33 -8.69 -6.71 5.16
C ARG A 33 -7.38 -5.94 5.00
N LEU A 34 -6.28 -6.68 4.91
CA LEU A 34 -4.95 -6.15 4.60
C LEU A 34 -4.70 -6.20 3.10
N LEU A 35 -4.44 -5.03 2.51
CA LEU A 35 -4.25 -4.86 1.08
C LEU A 35 -2.88 -4.27 0.78
N ALA A 36 -2.26 -4.74 -0.31
CA ALA A 36 -1.25 -3.99 -1.03
C ALA A 36 -1.97 -3.07 -2.01
N VAL A 37 -1.63 -1.78 -2.00
CA VAL A 37 -2.16 -0.79 -2.93
C VAL A 37 -0.99 -0.16 -3.67
N ILE A 38 -0.98 -0.31 -4.98
CA ILE A 38 0.02 0.29 -5.86
C ILE A 38 -0.59 1.54 -6.47
N VAL A 39 0.07 2.67 -6.28
CA VAL A 39 -0.36 3.95 -6.83
C VAL A 39 0.72 4.57 -7.70
N THR A 40 0.31 5.46 -8.58
CA THR A 40 1.21 6.35 -9.33
C THR A 40 0.72 7.78 -9.17
N GLU A 41 1.62 8.75 -9.26
CA GLU A 41 1.28 10.16 -9.21
C GLU A 41 0.81 10.67 -10.58
N ARG A 42 -0.17 11.57 -10.55
CA ARG A 42 -0.68 12.28 -11.73
C ARG A 42 -0.99 13.72 -11.34
N GLY A 43 0.03 14.58 -11.44
CA GLY A 43 -0.06 15.95 -10.95
C GLY A 43 -0.26 15.96 -9.44
N GLU A 44 -1.31 16.62 -8.96
CA GLU A 44 -1.65 16.72 -7.53
C GLU A 44 -2.53 15.55 -7.03
N SER A 45 -2.73 14.51 -7.84
CA SER A 45 -3.59 13.37 -7.50
C SER A 45 -2.84 12.06 -7.62
N ILE A 46 -3.27 11.06 -6.85
CA ILE A 46 -2.79 9.68 -6.99
C ILE A 46 -3.80 8.85 -7.80
N ARG A 47 -3.31 7.97 -8.67
CA ARG A 47 -4.11 6.94 -9.34
C ARG A 47 -3.75 5.58 -8.77
N VAL A 48 -4.75 4.84 -8.29
CA VAL A 48 -4.57 3.42 -7.95
C VAL A 48 -4.36 2.63 -9.25
N VAL A 49 -3.19 2.00 -9.37
CA VAL A 49 -2.86 1.10 -10.48
C VAL A 49 -3.48 -0.28 -10.23
N THR A 50 -3.29 -0.81 -9.02
CA THR A 50 -3.87 -2.10 -8.60
C THR A 50 -3.96 -2.18 -7.08
N ALA A 51 -4.84 -3.05 -6.59
CA ALA A 51 -4.89 -3.42 -5.18
C ALA A 51 -5.22 -4.91 -5.05
N TYR A 52 -4.54 -5.60 -4.15
CA TYR A 52 -4.72 -7.04 -3.91
C TYR A 52 -4.52 -7.38 -2.43
N ASP A 53 -5.08 -8.51 -1.99
CA ASP A 53 -4.91 -8.98 -0.61
C ASP A 53 -3.46 -9.38 -0.35
N LEU A 54 -2.91 -9.00 0.80
CA LEU A 54 -1.56 -9.38 1.17
C LEU A 54 -1.40 -10.91 1.27
N ASP A 55 -0.31 -11.41 0.71
CA ASP A 55 0.10 -12.80 0.92
C ASP A 55 0.64 -13.02 2.35
N ALA A 56 0.93 -14.28 2.71
CA ALA A 56 1.40 -14.62 4.05
C ALA A 56 2.72 -13.94 4.45
N GLY A 57 3.63 -13.71 3.51
CA GLY A 57 4.88 -13.00 3.74
C GLY A 57 4.64 -11.52 3.98
N GLN A 58 3.83 -10.90 3.12
CA GLN A 58 3.48 -9.49 3.21
C GLN A 58 2.69 -9.15 4.48
N LYS A 59 1.76 -10.03 4.90
CA LYS A 59 1.03 -9.87 6.17
C LYS A 59 1.97 -9.86 7.37
N ARG A 60 2.97 -10.75 7.39
CA ARG A 60 3.97 -10.79 8.46
C ARG A 60 4.80 -9.51 8.49
N ASP A 61 5.17 -8.98 7.33
CA ASP A 61 5.89 -7.71 7.22
C ASP A 61 5.04 -6.55 7.73
N TYR A 62 3.77 -6.44 7.31
CA TYR A 62 2.83 -5.44 7.81
C TYR A 62 2.73 -5.43 9.33
N LEU A 63 2.50 -6.61 9.95
CA LEU A 63 2.38 -6.71 11.40
C LEU A 63 3.67 -6.33 12.13
N LYS A 64 4.83 -6.69 11.55
CA LYS A 64 6.14 -6.31 12.11
C LYS A 64 6.34 -4.81 12.09
N ARG A 65 6.04 -4.14 10.96
CA ARG A 65 6.15 -2.69 10.80
C ARG A 65 5.19 -1.93 11.73
N ARG A 66 3.93 -2.38 11.81
CA ARG A 66 2.95 -1.85 12.79
C ARG A 66 3.44 -1.95 14.24
N ALA A 67 4.03 -3.09 14.61
CA ALA A 67 4.59 -3.26 15.95
C ALA A 67 5.80 -2.34 16.23
N GLN A 68 6.45 -1.82 15.19
CA GLN A 68 7.54 -0.85 15.26
C GLN A 68 7.06 0.60 15.24
N GLY A 69 5.75 0.84 15.09
CA GLY A 69 5.15 2.17 15.08
C GLY A 69 5.19 2.87 13.72
N GLU A 70 5.41 2.13 12.63
CA GLU A 70 5.10 2.57 11.26
C GLU A 70 3.58 2.54 11.01
#